data_AF-A0AAW8L9Q0-F1
#
_entry.id   AF-A0AAW8L9Q0-F1
#
_cell.length_a   1.000
_cell.length_b   1.000
_cell.length_c   1.000
_cell.angle_alpha   90.00
_cell.angle_beta   90.00
_cell.angle_gamma   90.00
#
_symmetry.space_group_name_H-M   'P 1'
#
loop_
_entity.id
_entity.type
_entity.pdbx_description
1 polymer ?
#
loop_
_entity_poly.entity_id
_entity_poly.type
_entity_poly.pdbx_seq_one_letter_code
_entity_poly.pdbx_strand_id
1 'polypeptide(L)'
;MKPSSGGEATDVCVKNVVRPRPGGRSARVRRAVLDVVVELLEEGGVQAITIAEVAARSGVNASSIYRRWHGVDALILDAAQDLSLGAIDVADTGSLEGDLCATTVSVAAFLGTDLGVAMARALIHVPPEVLERLSDWPQFWSTRLRRFEPVFARAAARGEVADDVDQSVIASIGEMIAAQTYFLTLFRREEVDDAAARCIVRRALVAAGL
;
A
#
# COMPACT_ATOMS: atom_id res chain seq x y z
N MET A 1 -37.57 57.38 23.58
CA MET A 1 -38.32 56.61 22.58
C MET A 1 -37.34 56.20 21.50
N LYS A 2 -37.21 54.87 21.25
CA LYS A 2 -36.25 54.16 20.35
C LYS A 2 -34.79 54.00 20.87
N PRO A 3 -34.10 52.88 20.52
CA PRO A 3 -33.93 51.78 21.48
C PRO A 3 -32.49 51.29 21.69
N SER A 4 -32.37 50.48 22.76
CA SER A 4 -31.44 49.37 23.02
C SER A 4 -30.60 48.84 21.84
N SER A 5 -29.28 48.77 22.05
CA SER A 5 -28.47 47.66 21.55
C SER A 5 -27.29 47.42 22.52
N GLY A 6 -27.47 46.43 23.40
CA GLY A 6 -26.37 45.83 24.16
C GLY A 6 -25.61 44.88 23.24
N GLY A 7 -24.31 45.14 23.07
CA GLY A 7 -23.38 44.21 22.43
C GLY A 7 -22.65 43.42 23.51
N GLU A 8 -23.09 42.19 23.74
CA GLU A 8 -22.31 41.18 24.49
C GLU A 8 -21.05 40.84 23.71
N ALA A 9 -19.88 41.16 24.27
CA ALA A 9 -18.62 40.60 23.83
C ALA A 9 -18.51 39.18 24.39
N THR A 10 -18.92 38.19 23.58
CA THR A 10 -18.65 36.79 23.86
C THR A 10 -17.20 36.48 23.52
N ASP A 11 -16.41 36.28 24.57
CA ASP A 11 -15.05 35.72 24.51
C ASP A 11 -15.16 34.26 24.06
N VAL A 12 -14.90 34.01 22.77
CA VAL A 12 -14.84 32.66 22.22
C VAL A 12 -13.42 32.14 22.44
N CYS A 13 -13.27 31.24 23.42
CA CYS A 13 -12.13 30.35 23.58
C CYS A 13 -11.84 29.63 22.26
N VAL A 14 -10.85 30.12 21.50
CA VAL A 14 -10.30 29.43 20.35
C VAL A 14 -9.59 28.17 20.85
N LYS A 15 -10.27 27.02 20.76
CA LYS A 15 -9.63 25.72 20.93
C LYS A 15 -8.54 25.60 19.87
N ASN A 16 -7.28 25.56 20.32
CA ASN A 16 -6.12 25.30 19.48
C ASN A 16 -6.33 23.95 18.76
N VAL A 17 -6.67 24.00 17.49
CA VAL A 17 -6.62 22.83 16.59
C VAL A 17 -5.14 22.57 16.33
N VAL A 18 -4.59 21.56 17.00
CA VAL A 18 -3.25 21.06 16.71
C VAL A 18 -3.26 20.52 15.29
N ARG A 19 -2.76 21.33 14.34
CA ARG A 19 -2.51 20.86 12.98
C ARG A 19 -1.44 19.76 13.04
N PRO A 20 -1.67 18.57 12.47
CA PRO A 20 -0.66 17.52 12.44
C PRO A 20 0.53 18.01 11.61
N ARG A 21 1.72 18.02 12.24
CA ARG A 21 2.96 18.44 11.57
C ARG A 21 3.43 17.32 10.63
N PRO A 22 3.56 17.57 9.32
CA PRO A 22 4.16 16.61 8.40
C PRO A 22 5.65 16.46 8.75
N GLY A 23 6.14 15.23 8.96
CA GLY A 23 7.58 14.98 9.13
C GLY A 23 8.16 15.09 10.56
N GLY A 24 7.35 14.91 11.60
CA GLY A 24 7.81 14.92 13.01
C GLY A 24 8.72 13.75 13.40
N ARG A 25 9.23 13.77 14.65
CA ARG A 25 10.05 12.69 15.28
C ARG A 25 9.48 11.29 15.04
N SER A 26 8.16 11.14 15.03
CA SER A 26 7.45 9.87 14.78
C SER A 26 7.70 9.28 13.39
N ALA A 27 7.79 10.11 12.35
CA ALA A 27 8.05 9.65 10.98
C ALA A 27 9.50 9.18 10.82
N ARG A 28 10.46 9.89 11.43
CA ARG A 28 11.88 9.48 11.43
C ARG A 28 12.09 8.17 12.20
N VAL A 29 11.42 8.02 13.34
CA VAL A 29 11.42 6.78 14.12
C VAL A 29 10.81 5.62 13.33
N ARG A 30 9.69 5.84 12.63
CA ARG A 30 9.12 4.84 11.71
C ARG A 30 10.16 4.44 10.67
N ARG A 31 10.71 5.40 9.94
CA ARG A 31 11.67 5.15 8.87
C ARG A 31 12.87 4.31 9.33
N ALA A 32 13.53 4.72 10.43
CA ALA A 32 14.66 3.99 10.99
C ALA A 32 14.31 2.54 11.37
N VAL A 33 13.11 2.31 11.91
CA VAL A 33 12.63 0.97 12.23
C VAL A 33 12.38 0.15 10.96
N LEU A 34 11.74 0.73 9.95
CA LEU A 34 11.44 0.04 8.69
C LEU A 34 12.71 -0.28 7.90
N ASP A 35 13.72 0.60 7.89
CA ASP A 35 15.01 0.36 7.22
C ASP A 35 15.71 -0.87 7.81
N VAL A 36 15.75 -0.97 9.13
CA VAL A 36 16.33 -2.12 9.83
C VAL A 36 15.58 -3.42 9.54
N VAL A 37 14.26 -3.39 9.39
CA VAL A 37 13.48 -4.58 9.02
C VAL A 37 13.91 -5.10 7.65
N VAL A 38 14.20 -4.20 6.71
CA VAL A 38 14.63 -4.53 5.36
C VAL A 38 16.04 -5.10 5.36
N GLU A 39 16.96 -4.47 6.09
CA GLU A 39 18.33 -4.97 6.27
C GLU A 39 18.33 -6.39 6.86
N LEU A 40 17.55 -6.62 7.93
CA LEU A 40 17.46 -7.94 8.56
C LEU A 40 16.87 -8.99 7.62
N LEU A 41 15.91 -8.58 6.79
CA LEU A 41 15.33 -9.45 5.81
C LEU A 41 16.34 -9.85 4.73
N GLU A 42 17.16 -8.92 4.26
CA GLU A 42 18.23 -9.19 3.30
C GLU A 42 19.35 -10.07 3.89
N GLU A 43 19.63 -9.94 5.19
CA GLU A 43 20.68 -10.71 5.86
C GLU A 43 20.29 -12.16 6.17
N GLY A 44 19.03 -12.41 6.56
CA GLY A 44 18.63 -13.72 7.08
C GLY A 44 17.15 -14.08 6.91
N GLY A 45 16.46 -13.36 6.02
CA GLY A 45 15.04 -13.56 5.77
C GLY A 45 14.17 -13.28 6.99
N VAL A 46 12.92 -13.74 6.94
CA VAL A 46 11.90 -13.44 7.97
C VAL A 46 12.33 -13.86 9.37
N GLN A 47 13.14 -14.92 9.48
CA GLN A 47 13.58 -15.47 10.77
C GLN A 47 14.59 -14.57 11.50
N ALA A 48 15.28 -13.68 10.78
CA ALA A 48 16.19 -12.71 11.37
C ALA A 48 15.44 -11.52 12.02
N ILE A 49 14.17 -11.33 11.69
CA ILE A 49 13.40 -10.18 12.17
C ILE A 49 12.80 -10.49 13.53
N THR A 50 13.34 -9.87 14.58
CA THR A 50 12.74 -9.88 15.91
C THR A 50 12.61 -8.47 16.46
N ILE A 51 11.64 -8.22 17.34
CA ILE A 51 11.47 -6.90 17.99
C ILE A 51 12.75 -6.49 18.74
N ALA A 52 13.45 -7.45 19.34
CA ALA A 52 14.70 -7.20 20.05
C ALA A 52 15.82 -6.75 19.09
N GLU A 53 15.99 -7.47 17.98
CA GLU A 53 17.02 -7.15 16.98
C GLU A 53 16.73 -5.81 16.31
N VAL A 54 15.47 -5.57 15.94
CA VAL A 54 15.05 -4.30 15.35
C VAL A 54 15.29 -3.15 16.33
N ALA A 55 14.97 -3.32 17.62
CA ALA A 55 15.22 -2.32 18.65
C ALA A 55 16.72 -2.02 18.81
N ALA A 56 17.55 -3.07 18.82
CA ALA A 56 18.99 -2.94 18.97
C ALA A 56 19.63 -2.13 17.84
N ARG A 57 19.27 -2.42 16.58
CA ARG A 57 19.85 -1.74 15.41
C ARG A 57 19.24 -0.38 15.11
N SER A 58 17.93 -0.21 15.28
CA SER A 58 17.27 1.07 15.02
C SER A 58 17.52 2.11 16.12
N GLY A 59 18.03 1.68 17.28
CA GLY A 59 18.16 2.52 18.48
C GLY A 59 16.82 2.91 19.12
N VAL A 60 15.72 2.30 18.67
CA VAL A 60 14.37 2.57 19.20
C VAL A 60 14.05 1.56 20.30
N ASN A 61 13.52 2.05 21.42
CA ASN A 61 13.15 1.18 22.54
C ASN A 61 12.11 0.12 22.11
N ALA A 62 12.36 -1.15 22.46
CA ALA A 62 11.51 -2.29 22.12
C ALA A 62 10.04 -2.11 22.54
N SER A 63 9.77 -1.49 23.70
CA SER A 63 8.39 -1.21 24.15
C SER A 63 7.67 -0.21 23.23
N SER A 64 8.41 0.72 22.63
CA SER A 64 7.84 1.69 21.67
C SER A 64 7.54 1.05 20.33
N ILE A 65 8.35 0.08 19.90
CA ILE A 65 8.06 -0.75 18.72
C ILE A 65 6.83 -1.62 18.99
N TYR A 66 6.83 -2.38 20.09
CA TYR A 66 5.72 -3.26 20.44
C TYR A 66 4.40 -2.51 20.59
N ARG A 67 4.38 -1.34 21.24
CA ARG A 67 3.16 -0.52 21.39
C ARG A 67 2.55 -0.08 20.05
N ARG A 68 3.38 0.11 19.02
CA ARG A 68 2.94 0.62 17.72
C ARG A 68 2.53 -0.50 16.77
N TRP A 69 3.36 -1.53 16.64
CA TRP A 69 3.13 -2.60 15.68
C TRP A 69 2.52 -3.86 16.30
N HIS A 70 2.54 -4.05 17.62
CA HIS A 70 1.95 -5.22 18.31
C HIS A 70 2.50 -6.60 17.88
N GLY A 71 3.56 -6.64 17.07
CA GLY A 71 4.16 -7.89 16.61
C GLY A 71 5.09 -7.68 15.41
N VAL A 72 5.79 -8.75 15.05
CA VAL A 72 6.71 -8.78 13.90
C VAL A 72 5.94 -8.74 12.57
N ASP A 73 4.82 -9.44 12.45
CA ASP A 73 4.04 -9.49 11.20
C ASP A 73 3.53 -8.09 10.79
N ALA A 74 2.98 -7.35 11.75
CA ALA A 74 2.52 -5.99 11.55
C ALA A 74 3.65 -5.00 11.21
N LEU A 75 4.84 -5.24 11.76
CA LEU A 75 6.05 -4.49 11.44
C LEU A 75 6.53 -4.77 10.01
N ILE A 76 6.55 -6.05 9.61
CA ILE A 76 6.85 -6.48 8.23
C ILE A 76 5.85 -5.87 7.26
N LEU A 77 4.57 -5.87 7.59
CA LEU A 77 3.53 -5.33 6.72
C LEU A 77 3.70 -3.82 6.49
N ASP A 78 4.04 -3.05 7.53
CA ASP A 78 4.30 -1.61 7.40
C ASP A 78 5.57 -1.34 6.58
N ALA A 79 6.62 -2.16 6.72
CA ALA A 79 7.83 -2.09 5.89
C ALA A 79 7.53 -2.40 4.42
N ALA A 80 6.82 -3.49 4.16
CA ALA A 80 6.47 -3.92 2.82
C ALA A 80 5.50 -2.96 2.12
N GLN A 81 4.55 -2.37 2.86
CA GLN A 81 3.70 -1.30 2.35
C GLN A 81 4.54 -0.14 1.84
N ASP A 82 5.50 0.30 2.63
CA ASP A 82 6.33 1.46 2.31
C ASP A 82 7.24 1.20 1.08
N LEU A 83 7.86 0.02 1.02
CA LEU A 83 8.77 -0.34 -0.07
C LEU A 83 8.07 -0.72 -1.38
N SER A 84 6.98 -1.47 -1.32
CA SER A 84 6.29 -1.91 -2.54
C SER A 84 5.67 -0.75 -3.33
N LEU A 85 5.45 0.40 -2.68
CA LEU A 85 5.10 1.64 -3.35
C LEU A 85 6.25 2.17 -4.24
N GLY A 86 7.51 1.90 -3.94
CA GLY A 86 8.64 2.22 -4.82
C GLY A 86 8.95 1.13 -5.84
N ALA A 87 8.67 -0.13 -5.49
CA ALA A 87 9.12 -1.28 -6.28
C ALA A 87 8.19 -1.70 -7.42
N ILE A 88 6.90 -1.34 -7.36
CA ILE A 88 5.93 -1.68 -8.41
C ILE A 88 5.86 -0.52 -9.41
N ASP A 89 6.42 -0.75 -10.59
CA ASP A 89 6.42 0.22 -11.69
C ASP A 89 5.06 0.27 -12.38
N VAL A 90 4.56 1.49 -12.56
CA VAL A 90 3.41 1.77 -13.42
C VAL A 90 3.94 2.10 -14.82
N ALA A 91 4.09 1.06 -15.64
CA ALA A 91 4.68 1.19 -16.97
C ALA A 91 3.82 2.08 -17.90
N ASP A 92 4.48 2.68 -18.90
CA ASP A 92 3.85 3.35 -20.05
C ASP A 92 4.41 2.75 -21.34
N THR A 93 3.88 1.58 -21.69
CA THR A 93 4.18 0.80 -22.89
C THR A 93 3.47 1.33 -24.13
N GLY A 94 2.54 2.27 -23.97
CA GLY A 94 1.71 2.82 -25.04
C GLY A 94 0.39 2.09 -25.29
N SER A 95 0.00 1.15 -24.42
CA SER A 95 -1.31 0.48 -24.48
C SER A 95 -1.84 0.14 -23.08
N LEU A 96 -3.16 0.13 -22.88
CA LEU A 96 -3.78 -0.25 -21.61
C LEU A 96 -3.40 -1.69 -21.22
N GLU A 97 -3.55 -2.63 -22.16
CA GLU A 97 -3.20 -4.04 -21.94
C GLU A 97 -1.72 -4.16 -21.56
N GLY A 98 -0.81 -3.49 -22.28
CA GLY A 98 0.63 -3.56 -22.03
C GLY A 98 1.02 -2.97 -20.68
N ASP A 99 0.44 -1.83 -20.29
CA ASP A 99 0.72 -1.17 -19.02
C ASP A 99 0.27 -2.04 -17.83
N LEU A 100 -0.92 -2.64 -17.93
CA LEU A 100 -1.44 -3.57 -16.93
C LEU A 100 -0.62 -4.88 -16.89
N CYS A 101 -0.17 -5.39 -18.04
CA CYS A 101 0.68 -6.59 -18.10
C CYS A 101 2.03 -6.35 -17.42
N ALA A 102 2.71 -5.25 -17.74
CA ALA A 102 3.99 -4.91 -17.14
C ALA A 102 3.87 -4.73 -15.62
N THR A 103 2.78 -4.09 -15.16
CA THR A 103 2.49 -3.96 -13.73
C THR A 103 2.27 -5.34 -13.09
N THR A 104 1.56 -6.25 -13.77
CA THR A 104 1.29 -7.61 -13.29
C THR A 104 2.59 -8.42 -13.11
N VAL A 105 3.50 -8.36 -14.07
CA VAL A 105 4.82 -9.01 -13.99
C VAL A 105 5.65 -8.42 -12.85
N SER A 106 5.66 -7.10 -12.69
CA SER A 106 6.35 -6.42 -11.59
C SER A 106 5.83 -6.85 -10.22
N VAL A 107 4.50 -6.97 -10.06
CA VAL A 107 3.88 -7.49 -8.83
C VAL A 107 4.29 -8.93 -8.56
N ALA A 108 4.26 -9.80 -9.58
CA ALA A 108 4.67 -11.19 -9.41
C ALA A 108 6.15 -11.33 -9.03
N ALA A 109 7.04 -10.54 -9.67
CA ALA A 109 8.46 -10.48 -9.33
C ALA A 109 8.66 -10.04 -7.87
N PHE A 110 7.95 -9.01 -7.42
CA PHE A 110 7.97 -8.56 -6.02
C PHE A 110 7.52 -9.68 -5.07
N LEU A 111 6.43 -10.39 -5.38
CA LEU A 111 5.94 -11.51 -4.57
C LEU A 111 6.90 -12.70 -4.52
N GLY A 112 7.81 -12.81 -5.50
CA GLY A 112 8.89 -13.80 -5.51
C GLY A 112 10.08 -13.44 -4.61
N THR A 113 10.17 -12.20 -4.11
CA THR A 113 11.22 -11.78 -3.16
C THR A 113 10.89 -12.24 -1.73
N ASP A 114 11.91 -12.34 -0.87
CA ASP A 114 11.71 -12.63 0.55
C ASP A 114 10.76 -11.62 1.22
N LEU A 115 10.79 -10.35 0.78
CA LEU A 115 9.91 -9.29 1.30
C LEU A 115 8.47 -9.48 0.85
N GLY A 116 8.26 -9.83 -0.42
CA GLY A 116 6.94 -10.13 -0.95
C GLY A 116 6.31 -11.33 -0.25
N VAL A 117 7.08 -12.39 -0.03
CA VAL A 117 6.63 -13.58 0.71
C VAL A 117 6.33 -13.23 2.18
N ALA A 118 7.20 -12.46 2.83
CA ALA A 118 7.00 -12.00 4.21
C ALA A 118 5.73 -11.15 4.34
N MET A 119 5.52 -10.22 3.40
CA MET A 119 4.32 -9.39 3.33
C MET A 119 3.05 -10.24 3.17
N ALA A 120 3.06 -11.20 2.22
CA ALA A 120 1.93 -12.07 1.98
C ALA A 120 1.56 -12.91 3.20
N ARG A 121 2.56 -13.40 3.94
CA ARG A 121 2.34 -14.09 5.22
C ARG A 121 1.76 -13.16 6.28
N ALA A 122 2.32 -11.96 6.41
CA ALA A 122 1.84 -10.97 7.36
C ALA A 122 0.38 -10.58 7.11
N LEU A 123 -0.04 -10.44 5.85
CA LEU A 123 -1.44 -10.17 5.48
C LEU A 123 -2.44 -11.20 6.03
N ILE A 124 -2.00 -12.44 6.24
CA ILE A 124 -2.83 -13.54 6.76
C ILE A 124 -2.81 -13.59 8.29
N HIS A 125 -1.66 -13.29 8.90
CA HIS A 125 -1.42 -13.49 10.33
C HIS A 125 -1.76 -12.28 11.20
N VAL A 126 -1.70 -11.05 10.66
CA VAL A 126 -1.98 -9.86 11.47
C VAL A 126 -3.47 -9.79 11.80
N PRO A 127 -3.84 -9.68 13.09
CA PRO A 127 -5.25 -9.55 13.48
C PRO A 127 -5.89 -8.29 12.88
N PRO A 128 -7.18 -8.33 12.49
CA PRO A 128 -7.89 -7.18 11.91
C PRO A 128 -7.77 -5.90 12.76
N GLU A 129 -7.87 -6.02 14.09
CA GLU A 129 -7.75 -4.90 15.01
C GLU A 129 -6.35 -4.28 15.06
N VAL A 130 -5.31 -5.04 14.71
CA VAL A 130 -3.95 -4.52 14.56
C VAL A 130 -3.81 -3.85 13.20
N LEU A 131 -4.33 -4.47 12.14
CA LEU A 131 -4.36 -3.89 10.79
C LEU A 131 -5.04 -2.51 10.80
N GLU A 132 -6.23 -2.39 11.39
CA GLU A 132 -6.98 -1.13 11.51
C GLU A 132 -6.20 -0.02 12.22
N ARG A 133 -5.21 -0.37 13.03
CA ARG A 133 -4.36 0.57 13.78
C ARG A 133 -3.02 0.83 13.10
N LEU A 134 -2.64 0.01 12.12
CA LEU A 134 -1.45 0.20 11.32
C LEU A 134 -1.70 1.29 10.27
N SER A 135 -1.16 2.47 10.52
CA SER A 135 -1.09 3.55 9.53
C SER A 135 -2.47 3.80 8.88
N ASP A 136 -2.53 3.88 7.55
CA ASP A 136 -3.72 4.08 6.73
C ASP A 136 -4.21 2.75 6.13
N TRP A 137 -4.31 1.67 6.92
CA TRP A 137 -4.71 0.35 6.44
C TRP A 137 -6.03 0.34 5.63
N PRO A 138 -7.10 1.06 6.03
CA PRO A 138 -8.29 1.20 5.19
C PRO A 138 -8.00 1.78 3.80
N GLN A 139 -6.93 2.57 3.68
CA GLN A 139 -6.47 3.14 2.42
C GLN A 139 -5.38 2.30 1.74
N PHE A 140 -4.86 1.22 2.36
CA PHE A 140 -3.78 0.39 1.82
C PHE A 140 -4.10 -0.08 0.40
N TRP A 141 -5.24 -0.76 0.23
CA TRP A 141 -5.69 -1.23 -1.07
C TRP A 141 -6.08 -0.07 -1.98
N SER A 142 -6.78 0.94 -1.46
CA SER A 142 -7.13 2.12 -2.27
C SER A 142 -5.90 2.84 -2.84
N THR A 143 -4.78 2.90 -2.11
CA THR A 143 -3.54 3.57 -2.53
C THR A 143 -2.83 2.74 -3.59
N ARG A 144 -2.85 1.41 -3.46
CA ARG A 144 -2.33 0.50 -4.49
C ARG A 144 -3.17 0.57 -5.76
N LEU A 145 -4.50 0.58 -5.62
CA LEU A 145 -5.41 0.59 -6.76
C LEU A 145 -5.44 1.94 -7.48
N ARG A 146 -5.29 3.07 -6.75
CA ARG A 146 -5.14 4.42 -7.35
C ARG A 146 -3.95 4.53 -8.29
N ARG A 147 -2.95 3.66 -8.18
CA ARG A 147 -1.80 3.63 -9.12
C ARG A 147 -2.18 3.23 -10.53
N PHE A 148 -3.35 2.61 -10.71
CA PHE A 148 -3.87 2.34 -12.04
C PHE A 148 -4.55 3.57 -12.67
N GLU A 149 -4.94 4.60 -11.90
CA GLU A 149 -5.62 5.79 -12.45
C GLU A 149 -4.82 6.47 -13.57
N PRO A 150 -3.49 6.70 -13.45
CA PRO A 150 -2.71 7.25 -14.55
C PRO A 150 -2.68 6.34 -15.79
N VAL A 151 -2.77 5.02 -15.63
CA VAL A 151 -2.81 4.07 -16.75
C VAL A 151 -4.09 4.24 -17.56
N PHE A 152 -5.23 4.27 -16.87
CA PHE A 152 -6.53 4.48 -17.51
C PHE A 152 -6.67 5.88 -18.11
N ALA A 153 -6.15 6.91 -17.45
CA ALA A 153 -6.13 8.27 -18.00
C ALA A 153 -5.33 8.35 -19.31
N ARG A 154 -4.16 7.69 -19.39
CA ARG A 154 -3.39 7.62 -20.65
C ARG A 154 -4.11 6.81 -21.72
N ALA A 155 -4.74 5.69 -21.35
CA ALA A 155 -5.51 4.86 -22.28
C ALA A 155 -6.72 5.62 -22.88
N ALA A 156 -7.43 6.39 -22.05
CA ALA A 156 -8.51 7.29 -22.48
C ALA A 156 -8.00 8.34 -23.48
N ALA A 157 -6.87 9.00 -23.16
CA ALA A 157 -6.24 9.96 -24.07
C ALA A 157 -5.81 9.36 -25.43
N ARG A 158 -5.61 8.05 -25.50
CA ARG A 158 -5.32 7.30 -26.73
C ARG A 158 -6.57 6.75 -27.43
N GLY A 159 -7.75 6.89 -26.82
CA GLY A 159 -9.02 6.37 -27.33
C GLY A 159 -9.19 4.85 -27.18
N GLU A 160 -8.43 4.20 -26.28
CA GLU A 160 -8.55 2.76 -26.02
C GLU A 160 -9.75 2.41 -25.13
N VAL A 161 -10.15 3.36 -24.26
CA VAL A 161 -11.29 3.24 -23.33
C VAL A 161 -12.04 4.57 -23.29
N ALA A 162 -13.24 4.56 -22.70
CA ALA A 162 -14.00 5.79 -22.48
C ALA A 162 -13.28 6.75 -21.51
N ASP A 163 -13.53 8.06 -21.65
CA ASP A 163 -12.93 9.09 -20.80
C ASP A 163 -13.47 9.09 -19.36
N ASP A 164 -14.59 8.39 -19.13
CA ASP A 164 -15.35 8.37 -17.88
C ASP A 164 -15.44 6.97 -17.24
N VAL A 165 -14.46 6.09 -17.49
CA VAL A 165 -14.39 4.79 -16.79
C VAL A 165 -14.43 5.02 -15.27
N ASP A 166 -15.46 4.49 -14.62
CA ASP A 166 -15.70 4.66 -13.20
C ASP A 166 -14.54 4.11 -12.36
N GLN A 167 -14.18 4.82 -11.31
CA GLN A 167 -13.09 4.42 -10.40
C GLN A 167 -13.33 3.04 -9.78
N SER A 168 -14.58 2.67 -9.52
CA SER A 168 -14.96 1.33 -9.04
C SER A 168 -14.67 0.22 -10.05
N VAL A 169 -14.77 0.51 -11.35
CA VAL A 169 -14.42 -0.42 -12.43
C VAL A 169 -12.90 -0.58 -12.50
N ILE A 170 -12.15 0.52 -12.44
CA ILE A 170 -10.68 0.51 -12.38
C ILE A 170 -10.20 -0.32 -11.17
N ALA A 171 -10.80 -0.09 -10.00
CA ALA A 171 -10.50 -0.82 -8.78
C ALA A 171 -10.79 -2.32 -8.94
N SER A 172 -11.95 -2.69 -9.49
CA SER A 172 -12.32 -4.08 -9.73
C SER A 172 -11.37 -4.80 -10.68
N ILE A 173 -10.92 -4.14 -11.76
CA ILE A 173 -9.90 -4.68 -12.68
C ILE A 173 -8.59 -4.94 -11.92
N GLY A 174 -8.13 -3.97 -11.13
CA GLY A 174 -6.93 -4.11 -10.31
C GLY A 174 -7.03 -5.25 -9.28
N GLU A 175 -8.20 -5.41 -8.64
CA GLU A 175 -8.48 -6.49 -7.69
C GLU A 175 -8.45 -7.87 -8.36
N MET A 176 -9.06 -8.03 -9.54
CA MET A 176 -9.04 -9.28 -10.30
C MET A 176 -7.62 -9.66 -10.72
N ILE A 177 -6.85 -8.70 -11.24
CA ILE A 177 -5.45 -8.89 -11.63
C ILE A 177 -4.63 -9.29 -10.41
N ALA A 178 -4.74 -8.54 -9.30
CA ALA A 178 -4.01 -8.82 -8.08
C ALA A 178 -4.36 -10.20 -7.51
N ALA A 179 -5.64 -10.53 -7.40
CA ALA A 179 -6.09 -11.81 -6.85
C ALA A 179 -5.52 -13.00 -7.63
N GLN A 180 -5.59 -12.97 -8.97
CA GLN A 180 -5.06 -14.06 -9.79
C GLN A 180 -3.53 -14.12 -9.72
N THR A 181 -2.85 -12.97 -9.72
CA THR A 181 -1.38 -12.91 -9.58
C THR A 181 -0.92 -13.49 -8.25
N TYR A 182 -1.53 -13.07 -7.13
CA TYR A 182 -1.25 -13.60 -5.80
C TYR A 182 -1.53 -15.10 -5.73
N PHE A 183 -2.64 -15.56 -6.31
CA PHE A 183 -2.98 -16.98 -6.32
C PHE A 183 -1.93 -17.83 -7.05
N LEU A 184 -1.55 -17.42 -8.26
CA LEU A 184 -0.56 -18.13 -9.06
C LEU A 184 0.81 -18.13 -8.38
N THR A 185 1.28 -16.97 -7.92
CA THR A 185 2.63 -16.85 -7.35
C THR A 185 2.74 -17.50 -5.97
N LEU A 186 1.78 -17.29 -5.07
CA LEU A 186 1.93 -17.74 -3.66
C LEU A 186 1.41 -19.16 -3.42
N PHE A 187 0.30 -19.53 -4.06
CA PHE A 187 -0.35 -20.82 -3.81
C PHE A 187 0.05 -21.87 -4.84
N ARG A 188 0.02 -21.52 -6.14
CA ARG A 188 0.48 -22.46 -7.19
C ARG A 188 1.99 -22.50 -7.33
N ARG A 189 2.70 -21.46 -6.85
CA ARG A 189 4.15 -21.28 -7.01
C ARG A 189 4.58 -21.32 -8.47
N GLU A 190 3.80 -20.65 -9.30
CA GLU A 190 4.07 -20.51 -10.71
C GLU A 190 4.66 -19.14 -11.02
N GLU A 191 5.52 -19.11 -12.03
CA GLU A 191 6.01 -17.88 -12.61
C GLU A 191 4.90 -17.21 -13.41
N VAL A 192 4.73 -15.90 -13.22
CA VAL A 192 3.82 -15.08 -14.01
C VAL A 192 4.67 -14.32 -15.02
N ASP A 193 4.88 -14.95 -16.17
CA ASP A 193 5.55 -14.36 -17.33
C ASP A 193 4.61 -13.42 -18.11
N ASP A 194 5.12 -12.82 -19.19
CA ASP A 194 4.33 -11.90 -20.04
C ASP A 194 3.08 -12.55 -20.64
N ALA A 195 3.13 -13.85 -20.94
CA ALA A 195 2.01 -14.57 -21.53
C ALA A 195 0.90 -14.84 -20.50
N ALA A 196 1.29 -15.23 -19.28
CA ALA A 196 0.41 -15.39 -18.14
C ALA A 196 -0.20 -14.04 -17.74
N ALA A 197 0.60 -12.99 -17.62
CA ALA A 197 0.15 -11.63 -17.33
C ALA A 197 -0.90 -11.16 -18.34
N ARG A 198 -0.65 -11.37 -19.63
CA ARG A 198 -1.62 -11.04 -20.69
C ARG A 198 -2.94 -11.80 -20.56
N CYS A 199 -2.89 -13.09 -20.23
CA CYS A 199 -4.10 -13.86 -19.97
C CYS A 199 -4.90 -13.33 -18.77
N ILE A 200 -4.22 -12.97 -17.68
CA ILE A 200 -4.83 -12.40 -16.47
C ILE A 200 -5.52 -11.07 -16.80
N VAL A 201 -4.77 -10.16 -17.43
CA VAL A 201 -5.23 -8.81 -17.79
C VAL A 201 -6.43 -8.88 -18.73
N ARG A 202 -6.37 -9.69 -19.80
CA ARG A 202 -7.50 -9.81 -20.74
C ARG A 202 -8.76 -10.33 -20.09
N ARG A 203 -8.65 -11.31 -19.17
CA ARG A 203 -9.81 -11.81 -18.42
C ARG A 203 -10.43 -10.72 -17.56
N ALA A 204 -9.60 -9.92 -16.89
CA ALA A 204 -10.08 -8.81 -16.06
C ALA A 204 -10.76 -7.72 -16.89
N LEU A 205 -10.18 -7.32 -18.03
CA LEU A 205 -10.76 -6.33 -18.94
C LEU A 205 -12.11 -6.81 -19.51
N VAL A 206 -12.16 -8.04 -20.04
CA VAL A 206 -13.40 -8.61 -20.59
C VAL A 206 -14.49 -8.72 -19.53
N ALA A 207 -14.14 -9.12 -18.29
CA ALA A 207 -15.11 -9.18 -17.19
C ALA A 207 -15.66 -7.80 -16.79
N ALA A 208 -14.87 -6.74 -17.00
CA ALA A 208 -15.26 -5.35 -16.78
C ALA A 208 -15.97 -4.71 -17.99
N GLY A 209 -16.11 -5.43 -19.11
CA GLY A 209 -16.73 -4.91 -20.33
C GLY A 209 -15.83 -4.00 -21.18
N LEU A 210 -14.50 -4.12 -21.02
CA LEU A 210 -13.47 -3.43 -21.79
C LEU A 210 -12.73 -4.36 -22.75
#